data_AF-A0A529NNP3-F1
#
_entry.id   AF-A0A529NNP3-F1
#
_cell.length_a   1.000
_cell.length_b   1.000
_cell.length_c   1.000
_cell.angle_alpha   90.00
_cell.angle_beta   90.00
_cell.angle_gamma   90.00
#
_symmetry.space_group_name_H-M   'P 1'
#
loop_
_entity.id
_entity.type
_entity.pdbx_description
1 polymer ?
#
loop_
_entity_poly.entity_id
_entity_poly.type
_entity_poly.pdbx_seq_one_letter_code
_entity_poly.pdbx_strand_id
1 'polypeptide(L)'
;CERAAQDFAGDTADGGPGVIIGTPLKRKSGTHNSIIVADGGKILAERYKLDLPNYGEFDEKRVFQAGPEIQGPVNFRGVRLGIPICEDIWGDVGICETLAESGAEILLVPNGSPYYRGKVDVRHLIVIRQVIECGLPIIYANQLGGQDELI
;
A
#
# COMPACT_ATOMS: atom_id res chain seq x y z
N CYS A 1 2.65 -5.20 -16.77
CA CYS A 1 2.07 -5.00 -15.43
C CYS A 1 0.57 -4.68 -15.53
N GLU A 2 0.16 -3.55 -16.11
CA GLU A 2 -1.27 -3.15 -16.14
C GLU A 2 -2.21 -4.21 -16.73
N ARG A 3 -1.90 -4.77 -17.89
CA ARG A 3 -2.70 -5.87 -18.47
C ARG A 3 -2.81 -7.07 -17.54
N ALA A 4 -1.70 -7.51 -16.95
CA ALA A 4 -1.71 -8.64 -16.02
C ALA A 4 -2.54 -8.35 -14.76
N ALA A 5 -2.52 -7.11 -14.27
CA ALA A 5 -3.37 -6.72 -13.14
C ALA A 5 -4.85 -6.63 -13.51
N GLN A 6 -5.18 -6.25 -14.75
CA GLN A 6 -6.55 -6.30 -15.28
C GLN A 6 -7.04 -7.74 -15.44
N ASP A 7 -6.22 -8.62 -16.01
CA ASP A 7 -6.53 -10.04 -16.14
C ASP A 7 -6.79 -10.65 -14.76
N PHE A 8 -5.92 -10.38 -13.78
CA PHE A 8 -6.09 -10.88 -12.41
C PHE A 8 -7.29 -10.26 -11.68
N ALA A 9 -7.64 -9.00 -11.97
CA ALA A 9 -8.89 -8.44 -11.47
C ALA A 9 -10.11 -9.19 -12.03
N GLY A 10 -10.04 -9.66 -13.29
CA GLY A 10 -11.05 -10.50 -13.92
C GLY A 10 -11.28 -11.84 -13.19
N ASP A 11 -10.22 -12.43 -12.65
CA ASP A 11 -10.29 -13.69 -11.89
C ASP A 11 -11.15 -13.57 -10.61
N THR A 12 -11.37 -12.35 -10.09
CA THR A 12 -12.25 -12.11 -8.92
C THR A 12 -13.75 -12.18 -9.24
N ALA A 13 -14.14 -12.50 -10.48
CA ALA A 13 -15.54 -12.56 -10.92
C ALA A 13 -16.31 -13.81 -10.45
N ASP A 14 -15.63 -14.80 -9.88
CA ASP A 14 -16.19 -16.09 -9.47
C ASP A 14 -17.00 -16.03 -8.15
N GLY A 15 -17.14 -14.85 -7.55
CA GLY A 15 -17.78 -14.66 -6.24
C GLY A 15 -16.86 -14.94 -5.05
N GLY A 16 -15.58 -15.21 -5.31
CA GLY A 16 -14.54 -15.41 -4.31
C GLY A 16 -14.05 -14.13 -3.62
N PRO A 17 -12.81 -14.14 -3.10
CA PRO A 17 -12.25 -13.00 -2.40
C PRO A 17 -11.92 -11.85 -3.36
N GLY A 18 -12.07 -10.63 -2.88
CA GLY A 18 -11.43 -9.48 -3.50
C GLY A 18 -9.92 -9.49 -3.23
N VAL A 19 -9.18 -8.72 -4.02
CA VAL A 19 -7.72 -8.72 -4.02
C VAL A 19 -7.19 -7.30 -3.95
N ILE A 20 -6.15 -7.11 -3.15
CA ILE A 20 -5.27 -5.94 -3.20
C ILE A 20 -3.93 -6.38 -3.76
N ILE A 21 -3.50 -5.78 -4.86
CA ILE A 21 -2.26 -6.17 -5.55
C ILE A 21 -1.41 -4.94 -5.89
N GLY A 22 -0.11 -5.03 -5.58
CA GLY A 22 0.88 -4.05 -6.00
C GLY A 22 1.18 -4.16 -7.50
N THR A 23 1.15 -3.03 -8.21
CA THR A 23 1.57 -2.94 -9.61
C THR A 23 2.01 -1.50 -9.90
N PRO A 24 3.08 -1.28 -10.68
CA PRO A 24 3.35 0.05 -11.21
C PRO A 24 2.25 0.46 -12.19
N LEU A 25 1.79 1.71 -12.08
CA LEU A 25 0.78 2.28 -12.97
C LEU A 25 1.31 3.53 -13.65
N LYS A 26 1.07 3.65 -14.96
CA LYS A 26 1.41 4.86 -15.72
C LYS A 26 0.14 5.66 -15.98
N ARG A 27 0.09 6.87 -15.44
CA ARG A 27 -0.99 7.85 -15.65
C ARG A 27 -0.41 9.13 -16.23
N LYS A 28 -1.26 10.12 -16.51
CA LYS A 28 -0.80 11.43 -17.04
C LYS A 28 0.16 12.14 -16.09
N SER A 29 -0.02 11.93 -14.79
CA SER A 29 0.85 12.44 -13.71
C SER A 29 2.20 11.75 -13.64
N GLY A 30 2.43 10.63 -14.34
CA GLY A 30 3.69 9.90 -14.30
C GLY A 30 3.53 8.40 -14.07
N THR A 31 4.65 7.74 -13.79
CA THR A 31 4.68 6.35 -13.33
C THR A 31 4.62 6.36 -11.80
N HIS A 32 3.78 5.54 -11.19
CA HIS A 32 3.60 5.49 -9.74
C HIS A 32 3.86 4.10 -9.17
N ASN A 33 4.40 4.05 -7.96
CA ASN A 33 4.34 2.87 -7.11
C ASN A 33 2.91 2.80 -6.55
N SER A 34 2.20 1.72 -6.85
CA SER A 34 0.75 1.70 -6.65
C SER A 34 0.21 0.32 -6.34
N ILE A 35 -1.01 0.31 -5.85
CA ILE A 35 -1.83 -0.88 -5.66
C ILE A 35 -3.16 -0.71 -6.38
N ILE A 36 -3.77 -1.84 -6.71
CA ILE A 36 -5.13 -1.95 -7.22
C ILE A 36 -5.95 -2.72 -6.19
N VAL A 37 -7.17 -2.24 -5.93
CA VAL A 37 -8.21 -2.99 -5.22
C VAL A 37 -9.19 -3.54 -6.25
N ALA A 38 -9.37 -4.86 -6.28
CA ALA A 38 -10.25 -5.56 -7.21
C ALA A 38 -11.27 -6.43 -6.48
N ASP A 39 -12.50 -6.47 -7.00
CA ASP A 39 -13.58 -7.34 -6.53
C ASP A 39 -14.61 -7.56 -7.64
N GLY A 40 -15.22 -8.74 -7.69
CA GLY A 40 -16.32 -9.03 -8.60
C GLY A 40 -15.98 -8.82 -10.08
N GLY A 41 -14.73 -9.11 -10.47
CA GLY A 41 -14.25 -8.97 -11.85
C GLY A 41 -13.86 -7.54 -12.24
N LYS A 42 -13.77 -6.61 -11.29
CA LYS A 42 -13.56 -5.17 -11.55
C LYS A 42 -12.49 -4.58 -10.65
N ILE A 43 -11.80 -3.59 -11.20
CA ILE A 43 -10.96 -2.67 -10.40
C ILE A 43 -11.89 -1.66 -9.72
N LEU A 44 -11.91 -1.68 -8.40
CA LEU A 44 -12.67 -0.73 -7.57
C LEU A 44 -11.91 0.57 -7.38
N ALA A 45 -10.59 0.50 -7.22
CA ALA A 45 -9.75 1.64 -6.89
C ALA A 45 -8.28 1.42 -7.23
N GLU A 46 -7.58 2.53 -7.48
CA GLU A 46 -6.11 2.62 -7.54
C GLU A 46 -5.63 3.45 -6.34
N ARG A 47 -4.55 3.04 -5.69
CA ARG A 47 -3.84 3.87 -4.70
C ARG A 47 -2.38 4.01 -5.08
N TYR A 48 -1.81 5.17 -4.82
CA TYR A 48 -0.47 5.58 -5.20
C TYR A 48 0.30 5.93 -3.93
N LYS A 49 1.53 5.41 -3.82
CA LYS A 49 2.42 5.67 -2.70
C LYS A 49 2.79 7.15 -2.66
N LEU A 50 2.80 7.74 -1.48
CA LEU A 50 3.03 9.17 -1.29
C LEU A 50 4.46 9.44 -0.84
N ASP A 51 4.94 8.67 0.14
CA ASP A 51 6.32 8.75 0.59
C ASP A 51 7.20 7.80 -0.22
N LEU A 52 8.06 8.37 -1.06
CA LEU A 52 8.96 7.60 -1.91
C LEU A 52 10.36 7.54 -1.26
N PRO A 53 10.77 6.39 -0.71
CA PRO A 53 12.09 6.26 -0.10
C PRO A 53 13.19 6.44 -1.15
N ASN A 54 14.20 7.23 -0.80
CA ASN A 54 15.34 7.53 -1.66
C ASN A 54 16.67 7.48 -0.90
N TYR A 55 16.76 6.53 0.03
CA TYR A 55 17.88 6.29 0.92
C TYR A 55 18.13 4.77 1.04
N GLY A 56 19.36 4.40 1.43
CA GLY A 56 19.76 3.00 1.52
C GLY A 56 19.70 2.31 0.15
N GLU A 57 18.99 1.19 0.12
CA GLU A 57 18.73 0.36 -1.07
C GLU A 57 17.63 0.93 -1.99
N PHE A 58 16.88 1.94 -1.56
CA PHE A 58 15.76 2.49 -2.32
C PHE A 58 16.14 3.76 -3.07
N ASP A 59 15.71 3.82 -4.34
CA ASP A 59 15.83 4.98 -5.22
C ASP A 59 14.50 5.21 -5.97
N GLU A 60 13.39 5.24 -5.21
CA GLU A 60 12.05 5.27 -5.81
C GLU A 60 11.79 6.59 -6.54
N LYS A 61 12.37 7.72 -6.12
CA LYS A 61 12.16 9.01 -6.80
C LYS A 61 12.81 9.08 -8.18
N ARG A 62 13.76 8.18 -8.49
CA ARG A 62 14.30 8.03 -9.85
C ARG A 62 13.29 7.40 -10.81
N VAL A 63 12.39 6.56 -10.32
CA VAL A 63 11.50 5.72 -11.16
C VAL A 63 10.04 6.16 -11.09
N PHE A 64 9.60 6.65 -9.92
CA PHE A 64 8.21 6.96 -9.63
C PHE A 64 8.00 8.42 -9.26
N GLN A 65 6.79 8.90 -9.56
CA GLN A 65 6.24 10.12 -9.00
C GLN A 65 5.36 9.76 -7.80
N ALA A 66 5.37 10.59 -6.76
CA ALA A 66 4.48 10.43 -5.63
C ALA A 66 3.01 10.53 -6.07
N GLY A 67 2.11 9.93 -5.30
CA GLY A 67 0.67 10.18 -5.44
C GLY A 67 0.38 11.69 -5.37
N PRO A 68 -0.61 12.19 -6.12
CA PRO A 68 -0.88 13.63 -6.21
C PRO A 68 -1.43 14.24 -4.91
N GLU A 69 -2.09 13.42 -4.08
CA GLU A 69 -2.74 13.81 -2.83
C GLU A 69 -2.99 12.60 -1.92
N ILE A 70 -3.28 12.82 -0.64
CA ILE A 70 -3.73 11.75 0.26
C ILE A 70 -5.08 11.24 -0.21
N GLN A 71 -5.13 9.95 -0.57
CA GLN A 71 -6.33 9.33 -1.12
C GLN A 71 -7.19 8.76 0.00
N GLY A 72 -8.49 9.08 -0.01
CA GLY A 72 -9.43 8.56 0.99
C GLY A 72 -9.62 7.03 0.94
N PRO A 73 -10.36 6.46 1.90
CA PRO A 73 -10.57 5.02 1.99
C PRO A 73 -11.37 4.46 0.81
N VAL A 74 -11.17 3.17 0.53
CA VAL A 74 -11.94 2.41 -0.46
C VAL A 74 -13.08 1.68 0.23
N ASN A 75 -14.32 1.88 -0.23
CA ASN A 75 -15.42 1.04 0.23
C ASN A 75 -15.31 -0.35 -0.40
N PHE A 76 -15.13 -1.37 0.43
CA PHE A 76 -15.09 -2.77 0.05
C PHE A 76 -16.15 -3.54 0.83
N ARG A 77 -17.22 -3.93 0.14
CA ARG A 77 -18.35 -4.70 0.70
C ARG A 77 -18.90 -4.13 2.03
N GLY A 78 -18.95 -2.81 2.15
CA GLY A 78 -19.48 -2.10 3.32
C GLY A 78 -18.43 -1.71 4.37
N VAL A 79 -17.17 -2.11 4.20
CA VAL A 79 -16.05 -1.72 5.06
C VAL A 79 -15.16 -0.72 4.33
N ARG A 80 -14.79 0.38 4.99
CA ARG A 80 -13.88 1.39 4.44
C ARG A 80 -12.42 1.06 4.73
N LEU A 81 -11.70 0.66 3.70
CA LEU A 81 -10.28 0.25 3.77
C LEU A 81 -9.37 1.47 3.54
N GLY A 82 -8.51 1.79 4.51
CA GLY A 82 -7.35 2.65 4.29
C GLY A 82 -6.16 1.81 3.79
N ILE A 83 -5.43 2.30 2.78
CA ILE A 83 -4.37 1.51 2.14
C ILE A 83 -3.10 2.36 1.95
N PRO A 84 -2.38 2.70 3.02
CA PRO A 84 -1.05 3.27 2.89
C PRO A 84 -0.06 2.20 2.40
N ILE A 85 0.99 2.61 1.67
CA ILE A 85 1.93 1.69 1.02
C ILE A 85 3.32 1.86 1.63
N CYS A 86 3.78 0.81 2.31
CA CYS A 86 5.15 0.69 2.84
C CYS A 86 5.64 1.94 3.60
N GLU A 87 6.49 2.77 2.97
CA GLU A 87 7.09 3.97 3.58
C GLU A 87 6.05 4.98 4.07
N ASP A 88 4.82 4.97 3.51
CA ASP A 88 3.72 5.85 3.91
C ASP A 88 3.39 5.80 5.43
N ILE A 89 3.78 4.73 6.13
CA ILE A 89 3.55 4.58 7.57
C ILE A 89 4.77 4.89 8.45
N TRP A 90 5.92 5.26 7.87
CA TRP A 90 7.17 5.45 8.63
C TRP A 90 7.38 6.90 9.10
N GLY A 91 6.99 7.87 8.27
CA GLY A 91 7.20 9.29 8.51
C GLY A 91 6.05 9.98 9.25
N ASP A 92 6.15 11.31 9.33
CA ASP A 92 5.21 12.18 10.05
C ASP A 92 4.20 12.85 9.09
N VAL A 93 4.00 12.30 7.89
CA VAL A 93 3.10 12.85 6.87
C VAL A 93 1.62 12.75 7.29
N GLY A 94 1.30 12.01 8.35
CA GLY A 94 -0.06 11.91 8.89
C GLY A 94 -1.03 11.13 7.99
N ILE A 95 -0.52 10.22 7.14
CA ILE A 95 -1.34 9.48 6.18
C ILE A 95 -2.34 8.57 6.91
N CYS A 96 -1.91 7.86 7.95
CA CYS A 96 -2.79 6.98 8.73
C CYS A 96 -3.87 7.76 9.48
N GLU A 97 -3.50 8.89 10.09
CA GLU A 97 -4.44 9.81 10.75
C GLU A 97 -5.46 10.35 9.75
N THR A 98 -5.02 10.86 8.60
CA THR A 98 -5.92 11.39 7.55
C THR A 98 -6.87 10.31 7.02
N LEU A 99 -6.41 9.07 6.88
CA LEU A 99 -7.26 7.93 6.50
C LEU A 99 -8.30 7.64 7.57
N ALA A 100 -7.94 7.69 8.86
CA ALA A 100 -8.87 7.50 9.96
C ALA A 100 -9.91 8.63 10.04
N GLU A 101 -9.49 9.88 9.90
CA GLU A 101 -10.38 11.06 9.91
C GLU A 101 -11.33 11.08 8.71
N SER A 102 -10.88 10.61 7.55
CA SER A 102 -11.74 10.39 6.37
C SER A 102 -12.58 9.11 6.45
N GLY A 103 -12.39 8.34 7.53
CA GLY A 103 -13.29 7.30 7.97
C GLY A 103 -12.90 5.87 7.58
N ALA A 104 -11.63 5.61 7.30
CA ALA A 104 -11.14 4.24 7.28
C ALA A 104 -11.50 3.51 8.59
N GLU A 105 -11.84 2.23 8.48
CA GLU A 105 -12.17 1.37 9.62
C GLU A 105 -11.03 0.40 9.94
N ILE A 106 -10.15 0.17 8.97
CA ILE A 106 -8.98 -0.68 9.06
C ILE A 106 -7.94 -0.20 8.04
N LEU A 107 -6.66 -0.32 8.37
CA LEU A 107 -5.57 -0.05 7.45
C LEU A 107 -4.94 -1.36 6.95
N LEU A 108 -4.79 -1.49 5.65
CA LEU A 108 -4.10 -2.60 5.00
C LEU A 108 -2.83 -2.06 4.37
N VAL A 109 -1.67 -2.54 4.83
CA VAL A 109 -0.37 -1.99 4.45
C VAL A 109 0.42 -3.06 3.71
N PRO A 110 0.46 -3.01 2.36
CA PRO A 110 1.38 -3.81 1.56
C PRO A 110 2.80 -3.23 1.66
N ASN A 111 3.78 -4.10 1.86
CA ASN A 111 5.17 -3.73 2.09
C ASN A 111 6.13 -4.58 1.24
N GLY A 112 7.20 -3.92 0.80
CA GLY A 112 8.43 -4.54 0.30
C GLY A 112 9.60 -4.13 1.18
N SER A 113 9.45 -4.29 2.51
CA SER A 113 10.48 -3.91 3.48
C SER A 113 11.55 -5.01 3.53
N PRO A 114 12.80 -4.72 3.15
CA PRO A 114 13.88 -5.71 3.19
C PRO A 114 14.31 -6.00 4.62
N TYR A 115 14.87 -7.17 4.78
CA TYR A 115 15.44 -7.69 6.01
C TYR A 115 16.79 -7.04 6.30
N TYR A 116 16.98 -6.68 7.56
CA TYR A 116 18.27 -6.66 8.21
C TYR A 116 18.10 -7.14 9.65
N ARG A 117 19.21 -7.51 10.30
CA ARG A 117 19.18 -8.01 11.67
C ARG A 117 18.52 -6.98 12.61
N GLY A 118 17.44 -7.37 13.27
CA GLY A 118 16.67 -6.51 14.19
C GLY A 118 15.57 -5.66 13.53
N LYS A 119 15.36 -5.75 12.20
CA LYS A 119 14.32 -4.96 11.50
C LYS A 119 12.89 -5.30 11.93
N VAL A 120 12.64 -6.52 12.44
CA VAL A 120 11.30 -6.92 12.92
C VAL A 120 10.81 -6.03 14.06
N ASP A 121 11.66 -5.76 15.06
CA ASP A 121 11.29 -4.91 16.20
C ASP A 121 11.03 -3.47 15.73
N VAL A 122 11.82 -2.98 14.78
CA VAL A 122 11.61 -1.66 14.16
C VAL A 122 10.24 -1.60 13.48
N ARG A 123 9.86 -2.63 12.69
CA ARG A 123 8.54 -2.68 12.04
C ARG A 123 7.41 -2.70 13.07
N HIS A 124 7.55 -3.45 14.16
CA HIS A 124 6.55 -3.45 15.24
C HIS A 124 6.39 -2.08 15.88
N LEU A 125 7.49 -1.38 16.18
CA LEU A 125 7.42 -0.03 16.77
C LEU A 125 6.71 0.96 15.85
N ILE A 126 6.97 0.90 14.55
CA ILE A 126 6.30 1.74 13.55
C ILE A 126 4.79 1.43 13.49
N VAL A 127 4.41 0.16 13.41
CA VAL A 127 2.99 -0.23 13.36
C VAL A 127 2.27 0.13 14.66
N ILE A 128 2.88 -0.11 15.83
CA ILE A 128 2.30 0.24 17.13
C ILE A 128 2.09 1.75 17.23
N ARG A 129 3.09 2.56 16.85
CA ARG A 129 2.97 4.01 16.81
C ARG A 129 1.74 4.43 16.00
N GLN A 130 1.61 3.91 14.78
CA GLN A 130 0.51 4.27 13.89
C GLN A 130 -0.86 3.82 14.42
N VAL A 131 -0.95 2.62 15.00
CA VAL A 131 -2.18 2.16 15.67
C VAL A 131 -2.58 3.10 16.81
N ILE A 132 -1.61 3.56 17.62
CA ILE A 132 -1.87 4.51 18.72
C ILE A 132 -2.32 5.86 18.18
N GLU A 133 -1.67 6.38 17.14
CA GLU A 133 -1.96 7.70 16.56
C GLU A 133 -3.32 7.72 15.84
N CYS A 134 -3.62 6.74 14.98
CA CYS A 134 -4.85 6.75 14.17
C CYS A 134 -6.03 6.03 14.84
N GLY A 135 -5.80 5.22 15.87
CA GLY A 135 -6.83 4.43 16.56
C GLY A 135 -7.41 3.26 15.76
N LEU A 136 -6.86 2.95 14.57
CA LEU A 136 -7.34 1.88 13.70
C LEU A 136 -6.48 0.62 13.79
N PRO A 137 -7.09 -0.58 13.62
CA PRO A 137 -6.31 -1.80 13.41
C PRO A 137 -5.53 -1.75 12.10
N ILE A 138 -4.33 -2.35 12.10
CA ILE A 138 -3.42 -2.39 10.94
C ILE A 138 -3.10 -3.85 10.59
N ILE A 139 -3.25 -4.21 9.30
CA ILE A 139 -2.71 -5.44 8.72
C ILE A 139 -1.43 -5.09 7.96
N TYR A 140 -0.29 -5.55 8.45
CA TYR A 140 1.01 -5.37 7.81
C TYR A 140 1.38 -6.62 7.02
N ALA A 141 1.32 -6.55 5.68
CA ALA A 141 1.70 -7.65 4.80
C ALA A 141 3.01 -7.31 4.08
N ASN A 142 4.06 -8.11 4.30
CA ASN A 142 5.37 -7.90 3.68
C ASN A 142 5.69 -8.98 2.66
N GLN A 143 6.40 -8.60 1.60
CA GLN A 143 7.07 -9.56 0.73
C GLN A 143 8.03 -10.44 1.56
N LEU A 144 8.14 -11.71 1.15
CA LEU A 144 9.10 -12.67 1.65
C LEU A 144 9.85 -13.26 0.47
N GLY A 145 11.17 -13.38 0.58
CA GLY A 145 12.03 -14.02 -0.41
C GLY A 145 13.17 -13.10 -0.84
N GLY A 146 14.24 -13.71 -1.37
CA GLY A 146 15.39 -12.95 -1.86
C GLY A 146 15.16 -12.36 -3.25
N GLN A 147 15.69 -11.17 -3.46
CA GLN A 147 15.81 -10.52 -4.77
C GLN A 147 17.18 -9.85 -4.87
N ASP A 148 18.05 -10.46 -5.69
CA ASP A 148 19.44 -10.05 -5.86
C ASP A 148 20.18 -9.91 -4.50
N GLU A 149 20.54 -8.69 -4.10
CA GLU A 149 21.25 -8.42 -2.84
C GLU A 149 20.34 -8.33 -1.61
N LEU A 150 19.02 -8.22 -1.82
CA LEU A 150 18.02 -8.05 -0.77
C LEU A 150 17.38 -9.39 -0.37
N ILE A 151 16.96 -9.44 0.90
CA ILE A 151 16.17 -10.52 1.51
C ILE A 151 14.92 -9.91 2.14
#